data_AF-A0A940DRT6-F1
#
_entry.id   AF-A0A940DRT6-F1
#
_cell.length_a   1.000
_cell.length_b   1.000
_cell.length_c   1.000
_cell.angle_alpha   90.00
_cell.angle_beta   90.00
_cell.angle_gamma   90.00
#
_symmetry.space_group_name_H-M   'P 1'
#
loop_
_entity.id
_entity.type
_entity.pdbx_description
1 polymer ?
#
loop_
_entity_poly.entity_id
_entity_poly.type
_entity_poly.pdbx_seq_one_letter_code
_entity_poly.pdbx_strand_id
1 'polypeptide(L)'
;MSGKLYPVGIQNFEKIRRDGYCYIDKTALVYQLVKTGSYYFLSRPRRFGKSLLVSTLEAYFQGKKELFEGLAMEGLEKEWKRYPILHLDLNTEKYDTAEALDAKLELALSEWESLYGSNPHEKSLATRFEGTI
;
A
#
# COMPACT_ATOMS: atom_id res chain seq x y z
N MET A 1 -21.60 -0.71 28.13
CA MET A 1 -21.69 -0.78 26.65
C MET A 1 -20.39 -0.22 26.10
N SER A 2 -19.58 -1.05 25.45
CA SER A 2 -18.41 -0.54 24.72
C SER A 2 -18.92 0.32 23.56
N GLY A 3 -18.64 1.62 23.59
CA GLY A 3 -19.08 2.55 22.54
C GLY A 3 -18.41 2.19 21.22
N LYS A 4 -19.17 2.25 20.13
CA LYS A 4 -18.63 2.02 18.78
C LYS A 4 -17.58 3.08 18.46
N LEU A 5 -16.32 2.67 18.27
CA LEU A 5 -15.21 3.57 17.93
C LEU A 5 -15.27 3.92 16.44
N TYR A 6 -15.31 5.21 16.12
CA TYR A 6 -15.27 5.68 14.73
C TYR A 6 -13.86 6.15 14.36
N PRO A 7 -13.32 5.76 13.19
CA PRO A 7 -11.94 6.06 12.78
C PRO A 7 -11.80 7.50 12.25
N VAL A 8 -12.08 8.50 13.08
CA VAL A 8 -11.97 9.91 12.68
C VAL A 8 -10.49 10.28 12.51
N GLY A 9 -10.09 10.61 11.28
CA GLY A 9 -8.71 10.95 10.94
C GLY A 9 -7.76 9.74 10.80
N ILE A 10 -8.27 8.51 10.97
CA ILE A 10 -7.46 7.30 10.81
C ILE A 10 -7.62 6.77 9.39
N GLN A 11 -6.49 6.61 8.70
CA GLN A 11 -6.44 6.18 7.30
C GLN A 11 -5.59 4.93 7.08
N ASN A 12 -5.33 4.18 8.15
CA ASN A 12 -4.56 2.94 8.11
C ASN A 12 -5.48 1.76 8.40
N PHE A 13 -5.59 0.85 7.45
CA PHE A 13 -6.46 -0.32 7.53
C PHE A 13 -6.11 -1.21 8.72
N GLU A 14 -4.83 -1.55 8.89
CA GLU A 14 -4.37 -2.41 9.99
C GLU A 14 -4.73 -1.84 11.36
N LYS A 15 -4.51 -0.54 11.57
CA LYS A 15 -4.89 0.16 12.80
C LYS A 15 -6.40 0.09 13.04
N ILE A 16 -7.22 0.31 12.01
CA ILE A 16 -8.67 0.21 12.13
C ILE A 16 -9.10 -1.19 12.56
N ARG A 17 -8.48 -2.24 11.98
CA ARG A 17 -8.82 -3.63 12.28
C ARG A 17 -8.34 -4.06 13.67
N ARG A 18 -7.12 -3.71 14.07
CA ARG A 18 -6.54 -4.12 15.36
C ARG A 18 -7.12 -3.36 16.56
N ASP A 19 -7.38 -2.07 16.41
CA ASP A 19 -7.83 -1.21 17.53
C ASP A 19 -9.37 -1.22 17.69
N GLY A 20 -10.09 -2.08 16.96
CA GLY A 20 -11.54 -2.26 17.10
C GLY A 20 -12.39 -1.09 16.57
N TYR A 21 -11.86 -0.30 15.63
CA TYR A 21 -12.63 0.76 14.99
C TYR A 21 -13.66 0.20 14.01
N CYS A 22 -14.76 0.93 13.84
CA CYS A 22 -15.76 0.65 12.83
C CYS A 22 -15.14 0.74 11.43
N TYR A 23 -15.12 -0.37 10.72
CA TYR A 23 -14.74 -0.45 9.31
C TYR A 23 -15.97 -0.74 8.46
N ILE A 24 -16.14 0.02 7.35
CA ILE A 24 -17.18 -0.26 6.36
C ILE A 24 -16.57 -1.18 5.31
N ASP A 25 -17.01 -2.43 5.30
CA ASP A 25 -16.44 -3.43 4.42
C ASP A 25 -16.73 -3.14 2.94
N LYS A 26 -15.65 -2.92 2.18
CA LYS A 26 -15.66 -2.82 0.72
C LYS A 26 -14.66 -3.78 0.08
N THR A 27 -14.21 -4.79 0.83
CA THR A 27 -13.12 -5.67 0.40
C THR A 27 -13.50 -6.57 -0.77
N ALA A 28 -14.79 -6.86 -0.99
CA ALA A 28 -15.26 -7.48 -2.22
C ALA A 28 -14.94 -6.66 -3.48
N LEU A 29 -15.08 -5.33 -3.41
CA LEU A 29 -14.70 -4.44 -4.52
C LEU A 29 -13.19 -4.41 -4.71
N VAL A 30 -12.42 -4.43 -3.61
CA VAL A 30 -10.95 -4.54 -3.67
C VAL A 30 -10.53 -5.82 -4.38
N TYR A 31 -11.15 -6.96 -4.03
CA TYR A 31 -10.90 -8.23 -4.69
C TYR A 31 -11.20 -8.17 -6.20
N GLN A 32 -12.34 -7.60 -6.58
CA GLN A 32 -12.70 -7.41 -7.97
C GLN A 32 -11.68 -6.52 -8.71
N LEU A 33 -11.24 -5.42 -8.10
CA LEU A 33 -10.22 -4.54 -8.68
C LEU A 33 -8.94 -5.34 -8.97
N VAL A 34 -8.43 -6.11 -8.00
CA VAL A 34 -7.19 -6.86 -8.19
C VAL A 34 -7.33 -7.97 -9.23
N LYS A 35 -8.49 -8.62 -9.36
CA LYS A 35 -8.66 -9.79 -10.25
C LYS A 35 -9.11 -9.46 -11.67
N THR A 36 -9.65 -8.28 -11.95
CA THR A 36 -10.31 -8.00 -13.24
C THR A 36 -9.60 -7.00 -14.13
N GLY A 37 -8.82 -6.06 -13.59
CA GLY A 37 -8.24 -4.98 -14.38
C GLY A 37 -6.72 -4.90 -14.24
N SER A 38 -6.09 -4.41 -15.30
CA SER A 38 -4.64 -4.15 -15.32
C SER A 38 -4.30 -2.75 -14.78
N TYR A 39 -5.11 -1.73 -15.11
CA TYR A 39 -4.84 -0.34 -14.73
C TYR A 39 -6.11 0.36 -14.24
N TYR A 40 -6.02 0.98 -13.06
CA TYR A 40 -7.12 1.74 -12.48
C TYR A 40 -6.71 3.18 -12.19
N PHE A 41 -7.46 4.14 -12.74
CA PHE A 41 -7.35 5.53 -12.36
C PHE A 41 -8.35 5.86 -11.24
N LEU A 42 -7.84 6.07 -10.04
CA LEU A 42 -8.65 6.54 -8.92
C LEU A 42 -8.63 8.08 -8.93
N SER A 43 -9.66 8.71 -9.48
CA SER A 43 -9.81 10.18 -9.51
C SER A 43 -9.75 10.79 -8.09
N ARG A 44 -9.53 12.12 -7.94
CA ARG A 44 -9.26 12.81 -6.66
C ARG A 44 -10.47 13.44 -5.92
N PRO A 45 -11.56 12.72 -5.56
CA PRO A 45 -12.51 13.25 -4.60
C PRO A 45 -11.89 13.32 -3.20
N ARG A 46 -12.04 14.46 -2.55
CA ARG A 46 -11.55 14.71 -1.19
C ARG A 46 -12.30 13.79 -0.20
N ARG A 47 -11.57 13.18 0.75
CA ARG A 47 -12.11 12.23 1.77
C ARG A 47 -12.76 10.95 1.20
N PHE A 48 -12.45 10.57 -0.03
CA PHE A 48 -12.94 9.32 -0.62
C PHE A 48 -12.35 8.04 0.00
N GLY A 49 -11.38 8.18 0.93
CA GLY A 49 -10.74 7.02 1.56
C GLY A 49 -9.65 6.38 0.69
N LYS A 50 -8.97 7.15 -0.17
CA LYS A 50 -7.85 6.66 -1.00
C LYS A 50 -6.73 6.06 -0.17
N SER A 51 -6.25 6.79 0.83
CA SER A 51 -5.17 6.31 1.71
C SER A 51 -5.59 5.04 2.43
N LEU A 52 -6.85 4.97 2.90
CA LEU A 52 -7.40 3.76 3.48
C LEU A 52 -7.39 2.60 2.47
N LEU A 53 -7.88 2.81 1.25
CA LEU A 53 -7.85 1.82 0.18
C LEU A 53 -6.43 1.34 -0.15
N VAL A 54 -5.46 2.24 -0.26
CA VAL A 54 -4.05 1.89 -0.50
C VAL A 54 -3.52 1.04 0.66
N SER A 55 -3.76 1.42 1.92
CA SER A 55 -3.36 0.61 3.07
C SER A 55 -4.08 -0.74 3.15
N THR A 56 -5.32 -0.85 2.65
CA THR A 56 -6.03 -2.13 2.53
C THR A 56 -5.39 -3.01 1.45
N LEU A 57 -5.03 -2.44 0.30
CA LEU A 57 -4.32 -3.15 -0.77
C LEU A 57 -2.94 -3.62 -0.29
N GLU A 58 -2.19 -2.77 0.41
CA GLU A 58 -0.92 -3.13 1.03
C GLU A 58 -1.08 -4.33 1.96
N ALA A 59 -2.02 -4.28 2.91
CA ALA A 59 -2.27 -5.40 3.83
C ALA A 59 -2.65 -6.69 3.09
N TYR A 60 -3.44 -6.57 2.02
CA TYR A 60 -3.82 -7.70 1.19
C TYR A 60 -2.63 -8.31 0.45
N PHE A 61 -1.81 -7.50 -0.22
CA PHE A 61 -0.64 -7.98 -0.96
C PHE A 61 0.51 -8.44 -0.05
N GLN A 62 0.58 -7.95 1.19
CA GLN A 62 1.45 -8.51 2.25
C GLN A 62 0.94 -9.85 2.78
N GLY A 63 -0.26 -10.30 2.40
CA GLY A 63 -0.85 -11.56 2.83
C GLY A 63 -1.27 -11.56 4.32
N LYS A 64 -1.61 -10.40 4.89
CA LYS A 64 -2.06 -10.24 6.28
C LYS A 64 -3.52 -10.69 6.46
N LYS A 65 -3.77 -11.99 6.25
CA LYS A 65 -5.10 -12.61 6.26
C LYS A 65 -5.91 -12.28 7.52
N GLU A 66 -5.25 -12.22 8.67
CA GLU A 66 -5.87 -11.96 9.97
C GLU A 66 -6.60 -10.61 10.01
N LEU A 67 -6.16 -9.61 9.23
CA LEU A 67 -6.82 -8.30 9.17
C LEU A 67 -8.15 -8.35 8.41
N PHE A 68 -8.38 -9.39 7.61
CA PHE A 68 -9.56 -9.56 6.77
C PHE A 68 -10.62 -10.49 7.38
N GLU A 69 -10.37 -11.06 8.56
CA GLU A 69 -11.35 -11.89 9.27
C GLU A 69 -12.68 -11.15 9.46
N GLY A 70 -13.78 -11.81 9.10
CA GLY A 70 -15.13 -11.28 9.12
C GLY A 70 -15.46 -10.28 7.99
N LEU A 71 -14.56 -10.08 7.02
CA LEU A 71 -14.78 -9.26 5.82
C LEU A 71 -15.02 -10.15 4.60
N ALA A 72 -15.66 -9.61 3.56
CA ALA A 72 -15.98 -10.35 2.34
C ALA A 72 -14.75 -11.00 1.68
N MET A 73 -13.59 -10.34 1.75
CA MET A 73 -12.34 -10.85 1.17
C MET A 73 -11.81 -12.12 1.83
N GLU A 74 -12.13 -12.40 3.09
CA GLU A 74 -11.80 -13.69 3.74
C GLU A 74 -12.40 -14.88 2.97
N GLY A 75 -13.64 -14.72 2.50
CA GLY A 75 -14.34 -15.74 1.73
C GLY A 75 -13.92 -15.81 0.26
N LEU A 76 -13.45 -14.70 -0.32
CA LEU A 76 -13.11 -14.59 -1.75
C LEU A 76 -11.65 -14.98 -2.05
N GLU A 77 -10.69 -14.57 -1.23
CA GLU A 77 -9.27 -14.88 -1.43
C GLU A 77 -8.89 -16.24 -0.83
N LYS A 78 -8.19 -17.06 -1.62
CA LYS A 78 -7.81 -18.44 -1.25
C LYS A 78 -6.31 -18.65 -1.20
N GLU A 79 -5.55 -17.93 -2.01
CA GLU A 79 -4.11 -18.15 -2.15
C GLU A 79 -3.31 -17.33 -1.13
N TRP A 80 -3.77 -16.12 -0.78
CA TRP A 80 -3.08 -15.20 0.15
C TRP A 80 -1.59 -15.05 -0.18
N LYS A 81 -1.27 -14.92 -1.47
CA LYS A 81 0.08 -14.70 -1.98
C LYS A 81 0.67 -13.42 -1.37
N ARG A 82 1.97 -13.50 -1.04
CA ARG A 82 2.75 -12.37 -0.55
C ARG A 82 3.56 -11.77 -1.68
N TYR A 83 3.55 -10.45 -1.76
CA TYR A 83 4.30 -9.68 -2.73
C TYR A 83 5.19 -8.65 -2.00
N PRO A 84 6.37 -8.33 -2.54
CA PRO A 84 7.12 -7.16 -2.11
C PRO A 84 6.30 -5.90 -2.36
N ILE A 85 6.37 -4.93 -1.45
CA ILE A 85 5.63 -3.67 -1.53
C ILE A 85 6.65 -2.53 -1.55
N LEU A 86 6.70 -1.84 -2.68
CA LEU A 86 7.52 -0.64 -2.86
C LEU A 86 6.63 0.57 -2.64
N HIS A 87 6.79 1.24 -1.49
CA HIS A 87 6.08 2.47 -1.19
C HIS A 87 6.90 3.69 -1.62
N LEU A 88 6.31 4.55 -2.45
CA LEU A 88 6.92 5.80 -2.91
C LEU A 88 5.97 6.97 -2.63
N ASP A 89 6.42 7.93 -1.82
CA ASP A 89 5.69 9.18 -1.56
C ASP A 89 6.49 10.38 -2.07
N LEU A 90 5.95 11.06 -3.08
CA LEU A 90 6.50 12.26 -3.70
C LEU A 90 5.78 13.53 -3.23
N ASN A 91 5.25 13.57 -2.00
CA ASN A 91 4.66 14.78 -1.43
C ASN A 91 5.58 15.50 -0.43
N THR A 92 6.82 15.04 -0.24
CA THR A 92 7.69 15.51 0.85
C THR A 92 8.46 16.80 0.55
N GLU A 93 8.68 17.13 -0.73
CA GLU A 93 9.40 18.33 -1.14
C GLU A 93 8.87 18.90 -2.46
N LYS A 94 9.44 20.03 -2.89
CA LYS A 94 9.20 20.56 -4.23
C LYS A 94 10.25 19.95 -5.17
N TYR A 95 9.80 19.18 -6.14
CA TYR A 95 10.63 18.58 -7.19
C TYR A 95 10.75 19.53 -8.38
N ASP A 96 11.33 20.70 -8.14
CA ASP A 96 11.51 21.73 -9.17
C ASP A 96 12.82 21.58 -9.96
N THR A 97 13.71 20.68 -9.53
CA THR A 97 14.90 20.27 -10.30
C THR A 97 14.98 18.75 -10.44
N ALA A 98 15.72 18.28 -11.46
CA ALA A 98 15.93 16.86 -11.68
C ALA A 98 16.70 16.22 -10.51
N GLU A 99 17.67 16.94 -9.94
CA GLU A 99 18.52 16.49 -8.85
C GLU A 99 17.72 16.25 -7.56
N ALA A 100 16.68 17.07 -7.30
CA ALA A 100 15.80 16.87 -6.15
C ALA A 100 14.96 15.58 -6.30
N LEU A 101 14.51 15.29 -7.52
CA LEU A 101 13.81 14.03 -7.80
C LEU A 101 14.76 12.84 -7.70
N ASP A 102 15.95 12.94 -8.28
CA ASP A 102 16.97 11.89 -8.21
C ASP A 102 17.31 11.56 -6.76
N ALA A 103 17.55 12.56 -5.91
CA ALA A 103 17.84 12.37 -4.49
C ALA A 103 16.69 11.64 -3.75
N LYS A 104 15.44 11.91 -4.12
CA LYS A 104 14.28 11.23 -3.53
C LYS A 104 14.18 9.77 -3.99
N LEU A 105 14.44 9.51 -5.27
CA LEU A 105 14.44 8.15 -5.81
C LEU A 105 15.60 7.33 -5.24
N GLU A 106 16.77 7.93 -5.08
CA GLU A 106 17.94 7.36 -4.40
C GLU A 106 17.60 6.92 -2.97
N LEU A 107 16.90 7.76 -2.21
CA LEU A 107 16.45 7.42 -0.87
C LEU A 107 15.46 6.24 -0.89
N ALA A 108 14.45 6.29 -1.76
CA ALA A 108 13.45 5.24 -1.86
C ALA A 108 14.07 3.89 -2.24
N LEU A 109 14.98 3.86 -3.22
CA LEU A 109 15.71 2.65 -3.60
C LEU A 109 16.54 2.11 -2.44
N SER A 110 17.27 2.97 -1.74
CA SER A 110 18.09 2.56 -0.60
C SER A 110 17.24 1.93 0.52
N GLU A 111 16.03 2.45 0.76
CA GLU A 111 15.06 1.86 1.68
C GLU A 111 14.58 0.48 1.20
N TRP A 112 14.22 0.34 -0.08
CA TRP A 112 13.76 -0.93 -0.62
C TRP A 112 14.87 -1.98 -0.68
N GLU A 113 16.09 -1.60 -1.03
CA GLU A 113 17.27 -2.44 -1.03
C GLU A 113 17.62 -2.96 0.36
N SER A 114 17.40 -2.14 1.40
CA SER A 114 17.53 -2.58 2.79
C SER A 114 16.49 -3.64 3.17
N LEU A 115 15.29 -3.58 2.57
CA LEU A 115 14.20 -4.50 2.84
C LEU A 115 14.29 -5.80 2.02
N TYR A 116 14.70 -5.71 0.76
CA TYR A 116 14.58 -6.80 -0.22
C TYR A 116 15.94 -7.31 -0.74
N GLY A 117 17.03 -6.63 -0.39
CA GLY A 117 18.39 -6.92 -0.84
C GLY A 117 18.86 -6.00 -1.96
N SER A 118 20.18 -5.97 -2.18
CA SER A 118 20.81 -5.17 -3.24
C SER A 118 21.93 -5.95 -3.93
N ASN A 119 22.26 -5.50 -5.13
CA ASN A 119 23.36 -6.02 -5.93
C ASN A 119 24.46 -4.96 -6.08
N PRO A 120 25.69 -5.20 -5.58
CA PRO A 120 26.78 -4.23 -5.64
C PRO A 120 27.20 -3.79 -7.05
N HIS A 121 26.77 -4.51 -8.09
CA HIS A 121 27.05 -4.16 -9.48
C HIS A 121 26.05 -3.17 -10.08
N GLU A 122 24.90 -2.95 -9.44
CA GLU A 122 23.88 -1.99 -9.85
C GLU A 122 24.23 -0.60 -9.30
N LYS A 123 24.67 0.30 -10.17
CA LYS A 123 25.20 1.61 -9.75
C LYS A 123 24.32 2.80 -10.08
N SER A 124 23.46 2.66 -11.09
CA SER A 124 22.54 3.72 -11.51
C SER A 124 21.15 3.50 -10.92
N LEU A 125 20.35 4.56 -10.79
CA LEU A 125 18.93 4.47 -10.45
C LEU A 125 18.22 3.39 -11.29
N ALA A 126 18.39 3.42 -12.61
CA ALA A 126 17.73 2.48 -13.52
C ALA A 126 18.08 1.02 -13.21
N THR A 127 19.37 0.71 -13.06
CA THR A 127 19.83 -0.67 -12.77
C THR A 127 19.41 -1.14 -11.39
N ARG A 128 19.34 -0.24 -10.41
CA ARG A 128 18.91 -0.56 -9.04
C ARG A 128 17.40 -0.78 -8.95
N PHE A 129 16.63 0.00 -9.71
CA PHE A 129 15.19 -0.23 -9.91
C PHE A 129 14.92 -1.61 -10.51
N GLU A 130 15.71 -2.02 -11.51
CA GLU A 130 15.58 -3.34 -12.14
C GLU A 130 15.90 -4.47 -11.15
N GLY A 131 16.95 -4.35 -10.34
CA GLY A 131 17.35 -5.38 -9.38
C GLY A 131 16.47 -5.51 -8.14
N THR A 132 15.64 -4.50 -7.84
CA THR A 132 14.73 -4.50 -6.68
C THR A 132 13.41 -5.25 -6.94
N ILE A 133 13.09 -5.57 -8.21
CA ILE A 133 11.81 -6.16 -8.66
C ILE A 133 12.02 -7.63 -9.07
#